data_AF-A0A6P1ZIG1-F1
#
_entry.id   AF-A0A6P1ZIG1-F1
#
_cell.length_a   1.000
_cell.length_b   1.000
_cell.length_c   1.000
_cell.angle_alpha   90.00
_cell.angle_beta   90.00
_cell.angle_gamma   90.00
#
_symmetry.space_group_name_H-M   'P 1'
#
loop_
_entity.id
_entity.type
_entity.pdbx_description
1 polymer ?
#
loop_
_entity_poly.entity_id
_entity_poly.type
_entity_poly.pdbx_seq_one_letter_code
_entity_poly.pdbx_strand_id
1 'polypeptide(L)'
;MAFDMFHLRHDKTACLNAGLALVLILLIAIHVFHVTELAPALFVVVLLLMIKPTVLRPFAALWLGFSELLGTVMSKIVLGVVFFTVVTPVALLRAVLGKDPMQKKVWKKSSDSVFRAVHKALGPDDLDTMF
;
A
#
# COMPACT_ATOMS: atom_id res chain seq x y z
N MET A 1 9.08 13.47 -5.49
CA MET A 1 8.63 14.73 -4.83
C MET A 1 8.63 15.94 -5.78
N ALA A 2 9.72 16.27 -6.49
CA ALA A 2 9.70 17.35 -7.51
C ALA A 2 9.09 16.94 -8.88
N PHE A 3 9.03 15.64 -9.17
CA PHE A 3 8.58 15.09 -10.45
C PHE A 3 7.04 15.11 -10.62
N ASP A 4 6.26 14.81 -9.56
CA ASP A 4 4.78 14.80 -9.61
C ASP A 4 4.14 16.21 -9.63
N MET A 5 4.77 17.18 -8.97
CA MET A 5 4.31 18.57 -8.98
C MET A 5 4.39 19.20 -10.40
N PHE A 6 5.21 18.62 -11.29
CA PHE A 6 5.30 19.04 -12.69
C PHE A 6 4.14 18.50 -13.56
N HIS A 7 3.62 17.31 -13.28
CA HIS A 7 2.49 16.72 -14.03
C HIS A 7 1.15 17.42 -13.71
N LEU A 8 0.94 17.81 -12.45
CA LEU A 8 -0.17 18.66 -12.01
C LEU A 8 -0.25 20.02 -12.73
N ARG A 9 0.86 20.49 -13.32
CA ARG A 9 0.90 21.78 -14.02
C ARG A 9 0.20 21.74 -15.39
N HIS A 10 0.02 20.56 -16.00
CA HIS A 10 -0.57 20.42 -17.33
C HIS A 10 -1.88 19.62 -17.37
N ASP A 11 -2.16 18.76 -16.39
CA ASP A 11 -3.37 17.94 -16.43
C ASP A 11 -4.60 18.68 -15.89
N LYS A 12 -5.42 19.20 -16.82
CA LYS A 12 -6.72 19.84 -16.50
C LYS A 12 -7.71 18.84 -15.90
N THR A 13 -7.61 17.57 -16.29
CA THR A 13 -8.51 16.50 -15.86
C THR A 13 -8.29 16.18 -14.39
N ALA A 14 -7.03 16.13 -13.94
CA ALA A 14 -6.70 15.94 -12.53
C ALA A 14 -7.27 17.04 -11.63
N CYS A 15 -7.15 18.31 -12.05
CA CYS A 15 -7.72 19.45 -11.31
C CYS A 15 -9.26 19.39 -11.26
N LEU A 16 -9.88 19.00 -12.37
CA LEU A 16 -11.33 18.84 -12.47
C LEU A 16 -11.83 17.70 -11.56
N ASN A 17 -11.19 16.53 -11.60
CA ASN A 17 -11.56 15.38 -10.78
C ASN A 17 -11.40 15.66 -9.28
N ALA A 18 -10.30 16.31 -8.89
CA ALA A 18 -10.12 16.73 -7.50
C ALA A 18 -11.19 17.75 -7.07
N GLY A 19 -11.56 18.69 -7.94
CA GLY A 19 -12.65 19.61 -7.69
C GLY A 19 -14.02 18.91 -7.59
N LEU A 20 -14.30 17.92 -8.43
CA LEU A 20 -15.52 17.10 -8.33
C LEU A 20 -15.56 16.33 -7.01
N ALA A 21 -14.43 15.80 -6.55
CA ALA A 21 -14.34 15.18 -5.23
C ALA A 21 -14.66 16.18 -4.10
N LEU A 22 -14.16 17.42 -4.18
CA LEU A 22 -14.49 18.48 -3.23
C LEU A 22 -15.99 18.80 -3.22
N VAL A 23 -16.61 18.93 -4.39
CA VAL A 23 -18.06 19.13 -4.55
C VAL A 23 -18.83 17.99 -3.89
N LEU A 24 -18.43 16.75 -4.13
CA LEU A 24 -19.06 15.56 -3.55
C LEU A 24 -18.92 15.54 -2.02
N ILE A 25 -17.75 15.90 -1.47
CA ILE A 25 -17.55 16.02 -0.02
C ILE A 25 -18.46 17.07 0.60
N LEU A 26 -18.56 18.26 -0.02
CA LEU A 26 -19.46 19.32 0.46
C LEU A 26 -20.92 18.88 0.42
N LEU A 27 -21.35 18.17 -0.63
CA LEU A 27 -22.71 17.64 -0.71
C LEU A 27 -23.01 16.61 0.38
N ILE A 28 -22.09 15.66 0.62
CA ILE A 28 -22.23 14.68 1.70
C ILE A 28 -22.28 15.40 3.05
N ALA A 29 -21.42 16.40 3.28
CA ALA A 29 -21.42 17.16 4.52
C ALA A 29 -22.73 17.93 4.75
N ILE A 30 -23.25 18.62 3.73
CA ILE A 30 -24.54 19.32 3.81
C ILE A 30 -25.66 18.34 4.14
N HIS A 31 -25.66 17.16 3.51
CA HIS A 31 -26.70 16.15 3.72
C HIS A 31 -26.64 15.51 5.11
N VAL A 32 -25.44 15.12 5.58
CA VAL A 32 -25.26 14.43 6.86
C VAL A 32 -25.44 15.37 8.05
N PHE A 33 -24.95 16.60 7.95
CA PHE A 33 -24.98 17.57 9.06
C PHE A 33 -26.16 18.54 8.98
N HIS A 34 -26.99 18.49 7.94
CA HIS A 34 -28.09 19.42 7.68
C HIS A 34 -27.69 20.91 7.72
N VAL A 35 -26.40 21.22 7.48
CA VAL A 35 -25.86 22.59 7.51
C VAL A 35 -26.05 23.26 6.14
N THR A 36 -27.20 23.89 5.94
CA THR A 36 -27.52 24.64 4.71
C THR A 36 -26.61 25.84 4.49
N GLU A 37 -25.96 26.34 5.53
CA GLU A 37 -25.00 27.45 5.49
C GLU A 37 -23.79 27.17 4.58
N LEU A 38 -23.49 25.90 4.25
CA LEU A 38 -22.43 25.52 3.32
C LEU A 38 -22.84 25.58 1.83
N ALA A 39 -24.14 25.73 1.53
CA ALA A 39 -24.64 25.82 0.16
C ALA A 39 -24.01 26.94 -0.70
N PRO A 40 -23.78 28.18 -0.21
CA PRO A 40 -23.11 29.21 -1.00
C PRO A 40 -21.66 28.82 -1.35
N ALA A 41 -20.94 28.17 -0.43
CA ALA A 41 -19.58 27.70 -0.69
C ALA A 41 -19.56 26.63 -1.80
N LEU A 42 -20.51 25.70 -1.78
CA LEU A 42 -20.69 24.71 -2.84
C LEU A 42 -20.92 25.37 -4.20
N PHE A 43 -21.83 26.35 -4.27
CA PHE A 43 -22.12 27.08 -5.50
C PHE A 43 -20.89 27.79 -6.06
N VAL A 44 -20.10 28.44 -5.20
CA VAL A 44 -18.84 29.11 -5.60
C VAL A 44 -17.83 28.09 -6.13
N VAL A 45 -17.65 26.95 -5.46
CA VAL A 45 -16.71 25.90 -5.89
C VAL A 45 -17.10 25.35 -7.26
N VAL A 46 -18.38 25.08 -7.49
CA VAL A 46 -18.89 24.60 -8.79
C VAL A 46 -18.68 25.65 -9.88
N LEU A 47 -18.96 26.92 -9.60
CA LEU A 47 -18.77 28.02 -10.55
C LEU A 47 -17.29 28.19 -10.92
N LEU A 48 -16.38 28.08 -9.95
CA LEU A 48 -14.93 28.11 -10.19
C LEU A 48 -14.47 26.91 -11.04
N LEU A 49 -15.03 25.72 -10.80
CA LEU A 49 -14.78 24.52 -11.60
C LEU A 49 -15.17 24.70 -13.07
N MET A 50 -16.32 25.34 -13.34
CA MET A 50 -16.80 25.57 -14.70
C MET A 50 -16.00 26.64 -15.45
N ILE A 51 -15.59 27.73 -14.77
CA ILE A 51 -14.84 28.81 -15.42
C ILE A 51 -13.38 28.41 -15.65
N LYS A 52 -12.71 27.95 -14.59
CA LYS A 52 -11.28 27.64 -14.65
C LYS A 52 -10.89 26.66 -13.53
N PRO A 53 -10.86 25.33 -13.81
CA PRO A 53 -10.51 24.32 -12.81
C PRO A 53 -9.07 24.48 -12.27
N THR A 54 -8.23 25.21 -13.00
CA THR A 54 -6.86 25.59 -12.62
C THR A 54 -6.78 26.36 -11.30
N VAL A 55 -7.85 27.05 -10.89
CA VAL A 55 -7.89 27.80 -9.61
C VAL A 55 -7.86 26.85 -8.41
N LEU A 56 -8.39 25.63 -8.54
CA LEU A 56 -8.38 24.60 -7.50
C LEU A 56 -7.08 23.77 -7.47
N ARG A 57 -6.03 24.19 -8.18
CA ARG A 57 -4.72 23.53 -8.15
C ARG A 57 -4.11 23.30 -6.76
N PRO A 58 -4.08 24.27 -5.83
CA PRO A 58 -3.50 24.02 -4.51
C PRO A 58 -4.27 22.94 -3.75
N PHE A 59 -5.61 22.92 -3.91
CA PHE A 59 -6.44 21.86 -3.36
C PHE A 59 -6.15 20.51 -4.03
N ALA A 60 -6.08 20.46 -5.36
CA ALA A 60 -5.78 19.23 -6.10
C ALA A 60 -4.41 18.64 -5.71
N ALA A 61 -3.39 19.49 -5.57
CA ALA A 61 -2.06 19.06 -5.13
C ALA A 61 -2.09 18.48 -3.70
N LEU A 62 -2.79 19.14 -2.78
CA LEU A 62 -2.94 18.66 -1.41
C LEU A 62 -3.75 17.36 -1.34
N TRP A 63 -4.85 17.27 -2.09
CA TRP A 63 -5.72 16.10 -2.16
C TRP A 63 -5.00 14.87 -2.71
N LEU A 64 -4.28 15.03 -3.83
CA LEU A 64 -3.52 13.95 -4.44
C LEU A 64 -2.32 13.55 -3.58
N GLY A 65 -1.56 14.51 -3.05
CA GLY A 65 -0.45 14.21 -2.14
C GLY A 65 -0.91 13.49 -0.88
N PHE A 66 -2.07 13.87 -0.33
CA PHE A 66 -2.69 13.15 0.80
C PHE A 66 -3.09 11.72 0.41
N SER A 67 -3.68 11.54 -0.77
CA SER A 67 -4.06 10.22 -1.28
C SER A 67 -2.85 9.31 -1.49
N GLU A 68 -1.74 9.85 -1.98
CA GLU A 68 -0.49 9.11 -2.18
C GLU A 68 0.15 8.69 -0.83
N LEU A 69 0.14 9.60 0.15
CA LEU A 69 0.59 9.31 1.50
C LEU A 69 -0.28 8.20 2.12
N LEU A 70 -1.60 8.33 2.03
CA LEU A 70 -2.53 7.28 2.46
C LEU A 70 -2.27 5.96 1.75
N GLY A 71 -2.05 5.96 0.44
CA GLY A 71 -1.74 4.75 -0.33
C GLY A 71 -0.46 4.06 0.17
N THR A 72 0.58 4.84 0.45
CA THR A 72 1.85 4.32 0.98
C THR A 72 1.68 3.71 2.37
N VAL A 73 0.90 4.35 3.24
CA VAL A 73 0.60 3.84 4.57
C VAL A 73 -0.29 2.59 4.49
N MET A 74 -1.32 2.61 3.67
CA MET A 74 -2.26 1.50 3.47
C MET A 74 -1.56 0.26 2.92
N SER A 75 -0.62 0.41 1.98
CA SER A 75 0.16 -0.72 1.47
C SER A 75 0.89 -1.46 2.59
N LYS A 76 1.53 -0.73 3.53
CA LYS A 76 2.20 -1.33 4.69
C LYS A 76 1.21 -1.98 5.65
N ILE A 77 0.07 -1.34 5.89
CA ILE A 77 -0.99 -1.88 6.76
C ILE A 77 -1.53 -3.19 6.18
N VAL A 78 -1.89 -3.20 4.90
CA VAL A 78 -2.41 -4.40 4.20
C VAL A 78 -1.39 -5.53 4.28
N LEU A 79 -0.11 -5.25 3.98
CA LEU A 79 0.94 -6.26 4.10
C LEU A 79 1.08 -6.79 5.52
N GLY A 80 1.04 -5.91 6.53
CA GLY A 80 1.05 -6.30 7.94
C GLY A 80 -0.13 -7.18 8.31
N VAL A 81 -1.34 -6.79 7.92
CA VAL A 81 -2.58 -7.55 8.18
C VAL A 81 -2.50 -8.92 7.52
N VAL A 82 -2.05 -9.01 6.27
CA VAL A 82 -1.87 -10.29 5.56
C VAL A 82 -0.82 -11.16 6.26
N PHE A 83 0.29 -10.57 6.70
CA PHE A 83 1.33 -11.30 7.42
C PHE A 83 0.81 -11.89 8.73
N PHE A 84 0.07 -11.11 9.53
CA PHE A 84 -0.45 -11.59 10.81
C PHE A 84 -1.65 -12.52 10.67
N THR A 85 -2.50 -12.33 9.67
CA THR A 85 -3.73 -13.11 9.49
C THR A 85 -3.51 -14.40 8.69
N VAL A 86 -2.54 -14.42 7.78
CA VAL A 86 -2.30 -15.57 6.89
C VAL A 86 -0.95 -16.20 7.17
N VAL A 87 0.14 -15.44 7.04
CA VAL A 87 1.50 -16.01 7.09
C VAL A 87 1.83 -16.54 8.49
N THR A 88 1.51 -15.76 9.53
CA THR A 88 1.81 -16.09 10.93
C THR A 88 1.06 -17.34 11.41
N PRO A 89 -0.26 -17.50 11.20
CA PRO A 89 -0.94 -18.73 11.60
C PRO A 89 -0.49 -19.93 10.78
N VAL A 90 -0.20 -19.78 9.47
CA VAL A 90 0.37 -20.87 8.67
C VAL A 90 1.73 -21.31 9.23
N ALA A 91 2.59 -20.36 9.60
CA ALA A 91 3.88 -20.65 10.22
C ALA A 91 3.73 -21.31 11.59
N LEU A 92 2.76 -20.87 12.41
CA LEU A 92 2.46 -21.45 13.72
C LEU A 92 1.91 -22.88 13.59
N LEU A 93 0.97 -23.12 12.67
CA LEU A 93 0.45 -24.45 12.36
C LEU A 93 1.58 -25.38 11.93
N ARG A 94 2.49 -24.92 11.05
CA ARG A 94 3.68 -25.68 10.65
C ARG A 94 4.59 -25.99 11.85
N ALA A 95 4.77 -25.03 12.76
CA ALA A 95 5.58 -25.21 13.97
C ALA A 95 4.98 -26.24 14.93
N VAL A 96 3.65 -26.22 15.13
CA VAL A 96 2.94 -27.22 15.96
C VAL A 96 2.99 -28.61 15.32
N LEU A 97 2.91 -28.70 13.99
CA LEU A 97 3.07 -29.96 13.24
C LEU A 97 4.50 -30.54 13.28
N GLY A 98 5.44 -29.92 14.02
CA GLY A 98 6.80 -30.42 14.20
C GLY A 98 7.69 -30.32 12.97
N LYS A 99 7.22 -29.66 11.89
CA LYS A 99 7.97 -29.46 10.66
C LYS A 99 9.00 -28.34 10.88
N ASP A 100 10.22 -28.75 11.22
CA ASP A 100 11.40 -27.88 11.35
C ASP A 100 12.34 -28.04 10.15
N PRO A 101 12.03 -27.42 8.98
CA PRO A 101 12.83 -27.59 7.77
C PRO A 101 14.25 -27.03 7.88
N MET A 102 14.54 -26.21 8.90
CA MET A 102 15.88 -25.64 9.10
C MET A 102 16.58 -26.24 10.32
N GLN A 103 16.02 -27.30 10.93
CA GLN A 103 16.55 -27.93 12.16
C GLN A 103 16.98 -26.90 13.22
N LYS A 104 16.22 -25.82 13.37
CA LYS A 104 16.59 -24.67 14.23
C LYS A 104 16.76 -25.08 15.69
N LYS A 105 16.11 -26.17 16.13
CA LYS A 105 16.28 -26.73 17.47
C LYS A 105 17.67 -27.36 17.72
N VAL A 106 18.31 -27.87 16.67
CA VAL A 106 19.63 -28.53 16.73
C VAL A 106 20.76 -27.51 16.56
N TRP A 107 20.51 -26.47 15.77
CA TRP A 107 21.47 -25.39 15.52
C TRP A 107 21.92 -24.71 16.83
N LYS A 108 23.23 -24.64 17.06
CA LYS A 108 23.95 -24.14 18.26
C LYS A 108 23.87 -24.98 19.55
N LYS A 109 23.06 -26.03 19.63
CA LYS A 109 23.03 -26.93 20.80
C LYS A 109 23.83 -28.22 20.61
N SER A 110 24.04 -28.64 19.37
CA SER A 110 24.84 -29.82 19.03
C SER A 110 26.11 -29.41 18.29
N SER A 111 27.17 -30.21 18.45
CA SER A 111 28.41 -30.12 17.63
C SER A 111 28.24 -30.74 16.24
N ASP A 112 27.09 -31.36 15.96
CA ASP A 112 26.80 -31.95 14.65
C ASP A 112 26.43 -30.89 13.59
N SER A 113 26.87 -31.16 12.37
CA SER A 113 26.57 -30.34 11.20
C SER A 113 25.10 -30.50 10.78
N VAL A 114 24.40 -29.38 10.61
CA VAL A 114 23.08 -29.33 9.96
C VAL A 114 23.17 -29.49 8.44
N PHE A 115 24.38 -29.36 7.87
CA PHE A 115 24.61 -29.65 6.46
C PHE A 115 24.73 -31.15 6.24
N ARG A 116 24.14 -31.63 5.16
CA ARG A 116 24.25 -33.03 4.73
C ARG A 116 25.69 -33.29 4.29
N ALA A 117 26.44 -34.05 5.09
CA ALA A 117 27.79 -34.45 4.74
C ALA A 117 27.76 -35.47 3.59
N VAL A 118 28.36 -35.12 2.46
CA VAL A 118 28.48 -36.02 1.30
C VAL A 118 29.85 -36.69 1.38
N HIS A 119 29.85 -37.97 1.73
CA HIS A 119 31.09 -38.76 1.87
C HIS A 119 31.54 -39.46 0.58
N LYS A 120 30.85 -39.21 -0.55
CA LYS A 120 31.14 -39.76 -1.88
C LYS A 120 31.81 -38.69 -2.75
N ALA A 121 32.77 -39.09 -3.60
CA ALA A 121 33.30 -38.22 -4.64
C ALA A 121 32.20 -37.92 -5.67
N LEU A 122 31.85 -36.64 -5.81
CA LEU A 122 30.77 -36.17 -6.66
C LEU A 122 31.11 -36.38 -8.14
N GLY A 123 30.25 -37.13 -8.83
CA GLY A 123 30.32 -37.30 -10.29
C GLY A 123 29.37 -36.35 -11.03
N PRO A 124 29.54 -36.21 -12.36
CA PRO A 124 28.66 -35.37 -13.19
C PRO A 124 27.18 -35.73 -13.05
N ASP A 125 26.85 -37.02 -12.91
CA ASP A 125 25.47 -37.53 -12.82
C ASP A 125 24.79 -37.23 -11.47
N ASP A 126 25.57 -36.95 -10.42
CA ASP A 126 25.03 -36.61 -9.09
C ASP A 126 24.64 -35.11 -8.99
N LEU A 127 24.98 -34.28 -9.98
CA LEU A 127 24.64 -32.85 -9.99
C LEU A 127 23.13 -32.63 -10.11
N ASP A 128 22.41 -33.51 -10.81
CA ASP A 128 20.97 -33.38 -11.07
C ASP A 128 20.10 -33.66 -9.84
N THR A 129 20.64 -34.30 -8.80
CA THR A 129 19.90 -34.66 -7.58
C THR A 129 20.18 -33.73 -6.38
N MET A 130 21.09 -32.76 -6.54
CA MET A 130 21.50 -31.85 -5.45
C MET A 130 20.76 -30.52 -5.40
N PHE A 131 20.04 -30.14 -6.46
CA PHE A 131 19.28 -28.88 -6.56
C PHE A 131 17.78 -29.15 -6.55
#